data_AF-A0A5C7VSY4-F1
#
_entry.id   AF-A0A5C7VSY4-F1
#
_cell.length_a   1.000
_cell.length_b   1.000
_cell.length_c   1.000
_cell.angle_alpha   90.00
_cell.angle_beta   90.00
_cell.angle_gamma   90.00
#
_symmetry.space_group_name_H-M   'P 1'
#
loop_
_entity.id
_entity.type
_entity.pdbx_description
1 polymer ?
#
loop_
_entity_poly.entity_id
_entity_poly.type
_entity_poly.pdbx_seq_one_letter_code
_entity_poly.pdbx_strand_id
1 'polypeptide(L)'
;MLVWEDNSFNIGKHKFQTIVELSDLFKLKNEDGYVIGKTRSYIDKYYEHLGNTTFNNVFELGIFRGGSTVFLSEMLKPQKLVAIDFEKKPVEALDCYIRDNQLEDRVKPFYGVDQSDIATLSRIYNESFGSAPLDLGMV
;
A
#
# COMPACT_ATOMS: atom_id res chain seq x y z
N MET A 1 -8.94 13.20 -4.07
CA MET A 1 -8.08 14.34 -4.45
C MET A 1 -6.96 14.41 -3.43
N LEU A 2 -5.72 14.53 -3.90
CA LEU A 2 -4.53 14.70 -3.04
C LEU A 2 -4.49 16.15 -2.53
N VAL A 3 -4.32 16.33 -1.22
CA VAL A 3 -4.18 17.66 -0.60
C VAL A 3 -3.00 17.65 0.36
N TRP A 4 -2.03 18.54 0.15
CA TRP A 4 -0.82 18.66 0.98
C TRP A 4 -1.02 19.63 2.14
N GLU A 5 -0.51 19.26 3.30
CA GLU A 5 -0.39 20.06 4.53
C GLU A 5 0.99 19.80 5.15
N ASP A 6 1.93 20.73 4.95
CA ASP A 6 3.34 20.61 5.35
C ASP A 6 3.99 19.28 4.88
N ASN A 7 4.39 18.43 5.82
CA ASN A 7 5.01 17.11 5.59
C ASN A 7 3.99 15.97 5.61
N SER A 8 2.72 16.29 5.45
CA SER A 8 1.61 15.34 5.41
C SER A 8 0.69 15.63 4.23
N PHE A 9 -0.10 14.64 3.85
CA PHE A 9 -1.12 14.82 2.83
C PHE A 9 -2.34 13.98 3.13
N ASN A 10 -3.45 14.33 2.50
CA ASN A 10 -4.71 13.60 2.60
C ASN A 10 -5.11 13.05 1.24
N ILE A 11 -5.64 11.82 1.24
CA ILE A 11 -6.43 11.27 0.14
C ILE A 11 -7.79 10.91 0.72
N GLY A 12 -8.82 11.67 0.32
CA GLY A 12 -10.14 11.53 0.94
C GLY A 12 -10.06 11.86 2.44
N LYS A 13 -10.48 10.93 3.29
CA LYS A 13 -10.43 11.05 4.76
C LYS A 13 -9.13 10.52 5.39
N HIS A 14 -8.24 9.93 4.60
CA HIS A 14 -7.04 9.26 5.09
C HIS A 14 -5.85 10.19 5.05
N LYS A 15 -5.24 10.41 6.22
CA LYS A 15 -4.03 11.22 6.39
C LYS A 15 -2.79 10.35 6.29
N PHE A 16 -1.79 10.86 5.58
CA PHE A 16 -0.49 10.23 5.38
C PHE A 16 0.61 11.18 5.84
N GLN A 17 1.66 10.62 6.43
CA GLN A 17 2.85 11.34 6.85
C GLN A 17 4.04 10.86 6.04
N THR A 18 4.73 11.79 5.38
CA THR A 18 5.96 11.48 4.67
C THR A 18 7.13 11.50 5.64
N ILE A 19 7.99 10.49 5.56
CA ILE A 19 9.31 10.52 6.18
C ILE A 19 10.39 10.53 5.11
N VAL A 20 11.48 11.23 5.39
CA VAL A 20 12.69 11.25 4.55
C VAL A 20 13.75 10.35 5.16
N GLU A 21 13.91 10.41 6.49
CA GLU A 21 14.89 9.62 7.22
C GLU A 21 14.25 8.39 7.89
N LEU A 22 14.91 7.24 7.78
CA LEU A 22 14.53 6.01 8.49
C LEU A 22 14.47 6.20 10.00
N SER A 23 15.21 7.14 10.56
CA SER A 23 15.17 7.43 12.01
C SER A 23 13.86 8.10 12.45
N ASP A 24 13.16 8.80 11.57
CA ASP A 24 11.89 9.46 11.88
C ASP A 24 10.74 8.46 11.94
N LEU A 25 10.91 7.33 11.27
CA LEU A 25 9.97 6.23 11.27
C LEU A 25 9.62 5.72 12.67
N PHE A 26 10.61 5.65 13.56
CA PHE A 26 10.41 5.18 14.93
C PHE A 26 9.80 6.24 15.85
N LYS A 27 9.73 7.51 15.40
CA LYS A 27 9.15 8.62 16.16
C LYS A 27 7.66 8.80 15.90
N LEU A 28 7.19 8.38 14.74
CA LEU A 28 5.80 8.60 14.30
C LEU A 28 4.86 7.50 14.81
N LYS A 29 3.72 7.92 15.35
CA LYS A 29 2.65 7.01 15.77
C LYS A 29 1.63 6.84 14.64
N ASN A 30 1.02 5.65 14.55
CA ASN A 30 -0.05 5.39 13.56
C ASN A 30 -1.28 6.29 13.79
N GLU A 31 -1.48 6.73 15.03
CA GLU A 31 -2.57 7.62 15.47
C GLU A 31 -2.58 8.95 14.69
N ASP A 32 -1.40 9.41 14.27
CA ASP A 32 -1.23 10.72 13.61
C ASP A 32 -1.37 10.63 12.07
N GLY A 33 -1.53 9.42 11.54
CA GLY A 33 -1.66 9.12 10.10
C GLY A 33 -0.82 7.93 9.66
N TYR A 34 -1.07 7.45 8.44
CA TYR A 34 -0.30 6.37 7.83
C TYR A 34 1.08 6.86 7.41
N VAL A 35 2.14 6.15 7.82
CA VAL A 35 3.52 6.56 7.52
C VAL A 35 3.95 6.02 6.16
N ILE A 36 4.48 6.90 5.30
CA ILE A 36 5.03 6.53 4.00
C ILE A 36 6.47 7.01 3.86
N GLY A 37 7.37 6.06 3.55
CA GLY A 37 8.80 6.33 3.28
C GLY A 37 9.03 6.88 1.87
N LYS A 38 8.24 7.88 1.47
CA LYS A 38 8.30 8.50 0.14
C LYS A 38 8.23 10.01 0.30
N THR A 39 9.08 10.73 -0.45
CA THR A 39 9.08 12.20 -0.45
C THR A 39 7.84 12.74 -1.15
N ARG A 40 7.50 14.01 -0.88
CA ARG A 40 6.43 14.72 -1.60
C ARG A 40 6.57 14.63 -3.12
N SER A 41 7.76 14.90 -3.65
CA SER A 41 8.03 14.83 -5.10
C SER A 41 7.82 13.44 -5.67
N TYR A 42 8.03 12.39 -4.88
CA TYR A 42 7.78 11.01 -5.29
C TYR A 42 6.27 10.71 -5.33
N ILE A 43 5.51 11.18 -4.33
CA ILE A 43 4.04 11.05 -4.31
C ILE A 43 3.38 11.85 -5.45
N ASP A 44 3.83 13.08 -5.68
CA ASP A 44 3.33 13.93 -6.77
C ASP A 44 3.53 13.25 -8.13
N LYS A 45 4.68 12.59 -8.34
CA LYS A 45 4.94 11.81 -9.56
C LYS A 45 4.00 10.61 -9.72
N TYR A 46 3.64 9.91 -8.64
CA TYR A 46 2.66 8.83 -8.73
C TYR A 46 1.31 9.36 -9.22
N TYR A 47 0.86 10.48 -8.67
CA TYR A 47 -0.39 11.11 -9.11
C TYR A 47 -0.34 11.60 -10.56
N GLU A 48 0.76 12.22 -10.96
CA GLU A 48 0.97 12.72 -12.32
C GLU A 48 0.92 11.59 -13.36
N HIS A 49 1.57 10.45 -13.07
CA HIS A 49 1.78 9.38 -14.06
C HIS A 49 0.71 8.27 -13.98
N LEU A 50 0.17 8.02 -12.79
CA LEU A 50 -0.71 6.86 -12.53
C LEU A 50 -2.12 7.27 -12.12
N GLY A 51 -2.33 8.49 -11.62
CA GLY A 51 -3.60 8.89 -11.02
C GLY A 51 -4.81 8.90 -11.95
N ASN A 52 -4.59 8.93 -13.27
CA ASN A 52 -5.64 8.89 -14.30
C ASN A 52 -5.69 7.55 -15.05
N THR A 53 -4.87 6.57 -14.65
CA THR A 53 -4.81 5.25 -15.26
C THR A 53 -5.61 4.26 -14.41
N THR A 54 -6.41 3.41 -15.05
CA THR A 54 -7.14 2.34 -14.35
C THR A 54 -6.23 1.14 -14.17
N PHE A 55 -6.11 0.68 -12.92
CA PHE A 55 -5.42 -0.57 -12.57
C PHE A 55 -6.43 -1.47 -11.88
N ASN A 56 -6.65 -2.67 -12.40
CA ASN A 56 -7.57 -3.64 -11.79
C ASN A 56 -6.83 -4.54 -10.80
N ASN A 57 -5.64 -5.00 -11.16
CA ASN A 57 -4.84 -5.95 -10.39
C ASN A 57 -3.48 -5.34 -10.03
N VAL A 58 -3.28 -5.04 -8.75
CA VAL A 58 -2.03 -4.46 -8.23
C VAL A 58 -1.37 -5.46 -7.28
N PHE A 59 -0.08 -5.67 -7.45
CA PHE A 59 0.74 -6.52 -6.58
C PHE A 59 1.88 -5.69 -5.97
N GLU A 60 1.86 -5.57 -4.65
CA GLU A 60 2.81 -4.81 -3.85
C GLU A 60 3.73 -5.76 -3.07
N LEU A 61 5.03 -5.51 -3.14
CA LEU A 61 6.04 -6.14 -2.30
C LEU A 61 6.49 -5.14 -1.23
N GLY A 62 6.34 -5.52 0.04
CA GLY A 62 6.61 -4.70 1.21
C GLY A 62 5.38 -3.94 1.70
N ILE A 63 4.80 -4.37 2.82
CA ILE A 63 3.73 -3.68 3.57
C ILE A 63 4.33 -2.75 4.63
N PHE A 64 5.28 -3.28 5.40
CA PHE A 64 5.95 -2.65 6.51
C PHE A 64 4.99 -2.05 7.56
N ARG A 65 4.68 -0.73 7.50
CA ARG A 65 3.67 -0.07 8.36
C ARG A 65 2.30 0.11 7.70
N GLY A 66 2.11 -0.43 6.50
CA GLY A 66 0.87 -0.41 5.73
C GLY A 66 0.59 0.88 4.97
N GLY A 67 1.38 1.95 5.17
CA GLY A 67 1.07 3.25 4.56
C GLY A 67 1.13 3.27 3.04
N SER A 68 2.03 2.50 2.42
CA SER A 68 2.07 2.34 0.96
C SER A 68 0.87 1.56 0.43
N THR A 69 0.45 0.50 1.12
CA THR A 69 -0.74 -0.28 0.77
C THR A 69 -2.00 0.57 0.82
N VAL A 70 -2.19 1.34 1.90
CA VAL A 70 -3.32 2.28 2.03
C VAL A 70 -3.25 3.34 0.93
N PHE A 71 -2.06 3.89 0.67
CA PHE A 71 -1.86 4.89 -0.38
C PHE A 71 -2.24 4.36 -1.77
N LEU A 72 -1.78 3.16 -2.15
CA LEU A 72 -2.10 2.54 -3.43
C LEU A 72 -3.60 2.21 -3.54
N SER A 73 -4.21 1.70 -2.46
CA SER A 73 -5.65 1.44 -2.40
C SER A 73 -6.47 2.71 -2.63
N GLU A 74 -6.14 3.81 -1.97
CA GLU A 74 -6.86 5.09 -2.09
C GLU A 74 -6.61 5.80 -3.42
N MET A 75 -5.38 5.75 -3.93
CA MET A 75 -4.99 6.43 -5.17
C MET A 75 -5.51 5.70 -6.40
N LEU A 76 -5.29 4.38 -6.49
CA LEU A 76 -5.58 3.59 -7.69
C LEU A 76 -6.99 3.00 -7.67
N LYS A 77 -7.57 2.78 -6.48
CA LYS A 77 -8.86 2.12 -6.27
C LYS A 77 -9.00 0.83 -7.10
N PRO A 78 -8.03 -0.09 -7.02
CA PRO A 78 -8.05 -1.26 -7.89
C PRO A 78 -9.18 -2.21 -7.53
N GLN A 79 -9.54 -3.11 -8.45
CA GLN A 79 -10.46 -4.20 -8.12
C GLN A 79 -9.85 -5.14 -7.09
N LYS A 80 -8.53 -5.38 -7.19
CA LYS A 80 -7.77 -6.17 -6.24
C LYS A 80 -6.35 -5.64 -6.06
N LEU A 81 -5.95 -5.47 -4.81
CA LEU A 81 -4.61 -5.13 -4.34
C LEU A 81 -4.12 -6.25 -3.44
N VAL A 82 -3.07 -6.94 -3.87
CA VAL A 82 -2.38 -7.95 -3.06
C VAL A 82 -1.08 -7.34 -2.58
N ALA A 83 -0.85 -7.35 -1.28
CA ALA A 83 0.38 -6.82 -0.68
C ALA A 83 1.09 -7.93 0.10
N ILE A 84 2.40 -8.04 -0.04
CA ILE A 84 3.20 -9.11 0.55
C ILE A 84 4.21 -8.50 1.52
N ASP A 85 4.43 -9.14 2.66
CA ASP A 85 5.50 -8.77 3.58
C ASP A 85 6.25 -9.97 4.15
N PHE A 86 7.53 -9.76 4.43
CA PHE A 86 8.40 -10.74 5.08
C PHE A 86 8.08 -10.87 6.58
N GLU A 87 7.71 -9.77 7.24
CA GLU A 87 7.33 -9.78 8.64
C GLU A 87 6.07 -10.61 8.84
N LYS A 88 6.10 -11.50 9.84
CA LYS A 88 4.97 -12.40 10.13
C LYS A 88 3.82 -11.71 10.86
N LYS A 89 4.11 -10.60 11.54
CA LYS A 89 3.15 -9.92 12.40
C LYS A 89 2.26 -9.01 11.54
N PRO A 90 0.93 -9.17 11.59
CA PRO A 90 0.01 -8.26 10.92
C PRO A 90 0.14 -6.81 11.40
N VAL A 91 -0.17 -5.88 10.50
CA VAL A 91 -0.15 -4.45 10.80
C VAL A 91 -1.55 -4.00 11.20
N GLU A 92 -1.77 -3.82 12.50
CA GLU A 92 -3.07 -3.47 13.07
C GLU A 92 -3.72 -2.25 12.40
N ALA A 93 -2.93 -1.22 12.05
CA ALA A 93 -3.45 -0.04 11.35
C ALA A 93 -3.97 -0.34 9.94
N LEU A 94 -3.37 -1.30 9.24
CA LEU A 94 -3.83 -1.77 7.93
C LEU A 94 -5.08 -2.64 8.08
N ASP A 95 -5.11 -3.52 9.08
CA ASP A 95 -6.28 -4.36 9.36
C ASP A 95 -7.52 -3.49 9.69
N CYS A 96 -7.35 -2.47 10.54
CA CYS A 96 -8.40 -1.49 10.82
C CYS A 96 -8.82 -0.72 9.56
N TYR A 97 -7.87 -0.27 8.72
CA TYR A 97 -8.19 0.38 7.45
C TYR A 97 -9.06 -0.51 6.55
N ILE A 98 -8.67 -1.78 6.37
CA ILE A 98 -9.39 -2.72 5.52
C ILE A 98 -10.82 -2.92 6.04
N ARG A 99 -10.95 -3.21 7.33
CA ARG A 99 -12.25 -3.46 7.97
C ARG A 99 -13.16 -2.23 7.94
N ASP A 100 -12.64 -1.08 8.37
CA ASP A 100 -13.44 0.14 8.55
C ASP A 100 -13.89 0.73 7.20
N ASN A 101 -13.31 0.28 6.08
CA ASN A 101 -13.67 0.67 4.72
C ASN A 101 -14.25 -0.48 3.88
N GLN A 102 -14.53 -1.64 4.50
CA GLN A 102 -15.11 -2.83 3.87
C GLN A 102 -14.32 -3.28 2.63
N LEU A 103 -13.00 -3.39 2.78
CA LEU A 103 -12.06 -3.67 1.70
C LEU A 103 -11.59 -5.13 1.67
N GLU A 104 -12.17 -6.01 2.48
CA GLU A 104 -11.68 -7.37 2.71
C GLU A 104 -11.56 -8.15 1.40
N ASP A 105 -12.46 -7.96 0.45
CA ASP A 105 -12.42 -8.65 -0.86
C ASP A 105 -11.44 -8.04 -1.86
N ARG A 106 -11.00 -6.81 -1.60
CA ARG A 106 -10.18 -5.99 -2.50
C ARG A 106 -8.73 -5.91 -2.06
N VAL A 107 -8.45 -5.65 -0.79
CA VAL A 107 -7.09 -5.48 -0.26
C VAL A 107 -6.73 -6.74 0.53
N LYS A 108 -5.74 -7.49 0.05
CA LYS A 108 -5.31 -8.78 0.60
C LYS A 108 -3.84 -8.72 1.03
N PRO A 109 -3.56 -8.43 2.31
CA PRO A 109 -2.20 -8.52 2.85
C PRO A 109 -1.83 -10.00 3.12
N PHE A 110 -0.61 -10.39 2.76
CA PHE A 110 0.01 -11.67 3.09
C PHE A 110 1.31 -11.41 3.85
N TYR A 111 1.40 -11.94 5.06
CA TYR A 111 2.53 -11.77 5.97
C TYR A 111 3.38 -13.03 6.05
N GLY A 112 4.66 -12.89 6.41
CA GLY A 112 5.57 -14.02 6.57
C GLY A 112 6.04 -14.66 5.27
N VAL A 113 6.00 -13.93 4.16
CA VAL A 113 6.35 -14.43 2.83
C VAL A 113 7.69 -13.85 2.40
N ASP A 114 8.63 -14.73 2.10
CA ASP A 114 9.93 -14.34 1.54
C ASP A 114 9.77 -14.00 0.05
N GLN A 115 10.21 -12.80 -0.35
CA GLN A 115 10.15 -12.37 -1.74
C GLN A 115 11.08 -13.16 -2.68
N SER A 116 12.04 -13.91 -2.13
CA SER A 116 12.88 -14.85 -2.87
C SER A 116 12.21 -16.22 -3.06
N ASP A 117 11.12 -16.51 -2.35
CA ASP A 117 10.31 -17.71 -2.55
C ASP A 117 9.35 -17.52 -3.73
N ILE A 118 9.90 -17.68 -4.93
CA ILE A 118 9.18 -17.55 -6.19
C ILE A 118 7.99 -18.52 -6.28
N ALA A 119 8.07 -19.70 -5.65
CA ALA A 119 6.99 -20.67 -5.67
C ALA A 119 5.78 -20.16 -4.86
N THR A 120 6.04 -19.64 -3.66
CA THR A 120 4.98 -19.02 -2.83
C THR A 120 4.41 -17.77 -3.48
N LEU A 121 5.24 -16.88 -4.03
CA LEU A 121 4.76 -15.70 -4.75
C LEU A 121 3.88 -16.07 -5.95
N SER A 122 4.32 -17.04 -6.76
CA SER A 122 3.56 -17.52 -7.92
C SER A 122 2.21 -18.11 -7.51
N ARG A 123 2.18 -18.86 -6.40
CA ARG A 123 0.94 -19.42 -5.85
C ARG A 123 -0.02 -18.30 -5.42
N ILE A 124 0.46 -17.34 -4.63
CA ILE A 124 -0.38 -16.21 -4.16
C ILE A 124 -0.90 -15.40 -5.34
N TYR A 125 -0.04 -15.12 -6.33
CA TYR A 125 -0.42 -14.43 -7.56
C TYR A 125 -1.56 -15.16 -8.29
N ASN A 126 -1.38 -16.45 -8.57
CA ASN A 126 -2.35 -17.26 -9.30
C ASN A 126 -3.67 -17.43 -8.54
N GLU A 127 -3.62 -17.64 -7.22
CA GLU A 127 -4.82 -17.73 -6.38
C GLU A 127 -5.57 -16.40 -6.32
N SER A 128 -4.85 -15.26 -6.36
CA SER A 128 -5.45 -13.94 -6.22
C SER A 128 -6.05 -13.40 -7.51
N PHE A 129 -5.36 -13.59 -8.65
CA PHE A 129 -5.75 -12.97 -9.93
C PHE A 129 -6.20 -13.99 -10.99
N GLY A 130 -5.98 -15.29 -10.77
CA GLY A 130 -6.28 -16.32 -11.76
C GLY A 130 -5.52 -16.09 -13.06
N SER A 131 -6.23 -16.08 -14.19
CA SER A 131 -5.67 -15.80 -15.51
C SER A 131 -5.63 -14.31 -15.87
N ALA A 132 -6.02 -13.41 -14.96
CA ALA A 132 -6.00 -11.99 -15.23
C ALA A 132 -4.55 -11.46 -15.27
N PRO A 133 -4.24 -10.52 -16.20
CA PRO A 133 -2.92 -9.92 -16.25
C PRO A 133 -2.67 -9.04 -15.02
N LEU A 134 -1.40 -8.93 -14.64
CA LEU A 134 -0.92 -7.94 -13.68
C LEU A 134 -0.86 -6.57 -14.35
N ASP A 135 -1.47 -5.57 -13.73
CA ASP A 135 -1.44 -4.20 -14.27
C ASP A 135 -0.28 -3.39 -13.68
N LEU A 136 0.10 -3.66 -12.41
CA LEU A 136 1.19 -2.96 -11.73
C LEU A 136 1.89 -3.86 -10.70
N GLY A 137 3.22 -4.00 -10.83
CA GLY A 137 4.09 -4.59 -9.81
C GLY A 137 4.92 -3.52 -9.11
N MET A 138 4.81 -3.44 -7.79
CA MET A 138 5.54 -2.50 -6.94
C MET A 138 6.52 -3.23 -6.03
N VAL A 139 7.73 -2.70 -5.93
CA VAL A 139 8.82 -3.12 -5.02
C VAL A 139 9.27 -1.96 -4.14
#